data_AF-A0A2G6GR30-F1
#
_entry.id   AF-A0A2G6GR30-F1
#
_cell.length_a   1.000
_cell.length_b   1.000
_cell.length_c   1.000
_cell.angle_alpha   90.00
_cell.angle_beta   90.00
_cell.angle_gamma   90.00
#
_symmetry.space_group_name_H-M   'P 1'
#
loop_
_entity.id
_entity.type
_entity.pdbx_description
1 polymer ?
#
loop_
_entity_poly.entity_id
_entity_poly.type
_entity_poly.pdbx_seq_one_letter_code
_entity_poly.pdbx_strand_id
1 'polypeptide(L)' 'MKEAIIKTDFNFPNQKNVYKGKVRDVYNINDEYLAMVVSDRISAFDI' A
#
# COMPACT_ATOMS: atom_id res chain seq x y z
N MET A 1 3.30 23.55 2.34
CA MET A 1 2.73 22.51 1.45
C MET A 1 2.80 21.18 2.20
N LYS A 2 1.78 20.33 2.06
CA LYS A 2 1.83 18.96 2.61
C LYS A 2 2.50 18.07 1.57
N GLU A 3 3.44 17.23 2.00
CA GLU A 3 4.08 16.28 1.08
C GLU A 3 3.12 15.14 0.72
N ALA A 4 3.14 14.74 -0.55
CA ALA A 4 2.31 13.68 -1.07
C ALA A 4 2.90 12.30 -0.73
N ILE A 5 2.07 11.39 -0.25
CA ILE A 5 2.46 10.01 0.04
C ILE A 5 2.37 9.23 -1.27
N ILE A 6 3.47 9.11 -1.99
CA ILE A 6 3.52 8.39 -3.28
C ILE A 6 3.97 6.93 -3.16
N LYS A 7 4.58 6.55 -2.02
CA LYS A 7 5.07 5.20 -1.77
C LYS A 7 5.03 4.89 -0.28
N THR A 8 4.77 3.63 0.06
CA THR A 8 4.94 3.11 1.41
C THR A 8 5.89 1.91 1.44
N ASP A 9 6.51 1.71 2.60
CA ASP A 9 7.43 0.60 2.85
C ASP A 9 7.40 0.19 4.33
N PHE A 10 6.18 0.04 4.86
CA PHE A 10 5.98 -0.45 6.21
C PHE A 10 6.39 -1.93 6.33
N ASN A 11 6.84 -2.31 7.52
CA ASN A 11 7.12 -3.68 7.88
C ASN A 11 6.35 -3.99 9.16
N PHE A 12 5.28 -4.79 9.02
CA PHE A 12 4.46 -5.18 10.16
C PHE A 12 4.95 -6.52 10.76
N PRO A 13 4.76 -6.74 12.07
CA PRO A 13 4.94 -8.06 12.67
C PRO A 13 4.07 -9.10 11.95
N ASN A 14 4.63 -10.28 11.66
CA ASN A 14 3.95 -11.37 10.94
C ASN A 14 3.44 -11.01 9.53
N GLN A 15 3.99 -9.97 8.91
CA GLN A 15 3.71 -9.64 7.51
C GLN A 15 4.15 -10.80 6.60
N LYS A 16 3.23 -11.34 5.83
CA LYS A 16 3.49 -12.42 4.88
C LYS A 16 3.88 -11.89 3.50
N ASN A 17 3.14 -10.89 3.01
CA ASN A 17 3.43 -10.25 1.74
C ASN A 17 2.84 -8.84 1.68
N VAL A 18 3.28 -8.10 0.65
CA VAL A 18 2.71 -6.82 0.27
C VAL A 18 2.38 -6.84 -1.22
N TYR A 19 1.17 -6.42 -1.56
CA TYR A 19 0.76 -6.14 -2.93
C TYR A 19 0.80 -4.62 -3.16
N LYS A 20 1.61 -4.16 -4.11
CA LYS A 20 1.68 -2.75 -4.51
C LYS A 20 0.86 -2.54 -5.77
N GLY A 21 -0.32 -1.94 -5.61
CA GLY A 21 -1.21 -1.58 -6.71
C GLY A 21 -0.97 -0.16 -7.21
N LYS A 22 -1.73 0.25 -8.23
CA LYS A 22 -1.59 1.59 -8.86
C LYS A 22 -1.70 2.73 -7.84
N VAL A 23 -2.68 2.65 -6.94
CA VAL A 23 -3.01 3.72 -5.97
C VAL A 23 -3.08 3.25 -4.51
N ARG A 24 -2.84 1.97 -4.25
CA ARG A 24 -2.92 1.39 -2.90
C ARG A 24 -1.89 0.29 -2.71
N ASP A 25 -1.35 0.22 -1.51
CA ASP A 25 -0.50 -0.88 -1.05
C ASP A 25 -1.31 -1.72 -0.05
N VAL A 26 -1.30 -3.04 -0.18
CA VAL A 26 -2.05 -3.96 0.67
C VAL A 26 -1.08 -4.91 1.35
N TYR A 27 -1.10 -4.91 2.68
CA TYR A 27 -0.23 -5.73 3.52
C TYR A 27 -1.05 -6.88 4.11
N ASN A 28 -0.62 -8.10 3.84
CA ASN A 28 -1.16 -9.28 4.50
C ASN A 28 -0.38 -9.54 5.79
N ILE A 29 -1.10 -9.55 6.91
CA ILE A 29 -0.58 -9.82 8.23
C ILE A 29 -1.19 -11.15 8.69
N ASN A 30 -0.35 -12.17 8.74
CA ASN A 30 -0.66 -13.52 9.21
C ASN A 30 -1.87 -14.23 8.54
N ASP A 31 -2.32 -13.82 7.35
CA ASP A 31 -3.58 -14.27 6.71
C ASP A 31 -4.85 -13.97 7.52
N GLU A 32 -4.75 -13.12 8.55
CA GLU A 32 -5.86 -12.76 9.44
C GLU A 32 -6.29 -11.30 9.22
N TYR A 33 -5.31 -10.41 9.05
CA TYR A 33 -5.54 -8.99 8.84
C TYR A 33 -5.00 -8.54 7.49
N LEU A 34 -5.77 -7.67 6.83
CA LEU A 34 -5.33 -6.92 5.66
C LEU A 34 -5.28 -5.44 6.02
N ALA A 35 -4.08 -4.87 6.00
CA ALA A 35 -3.91 -3.43 6.13
C ALA A 35 -3.77 -2.81 4.74
N MET A 36 -4.71 -1.92 4.38
CA MET A 36 -4.71 -1.22 3.09
C MET A 36 -4.32 0.23 3.31
N VAL A 37 -3.27 0.66 2.62
CA VAL A 37 -2.83 2.06 2.60
C VAL A 37 -3.13 2.66 1.23
N VAL A 38 -4.05 3.61 1.20
CA VAL A 38 -4.36 4.39 -0.02
C VAL A 38 -3.38 5.55 -0.10
N SER A 39 -2.66 5.64 -1.21
CA SER A 39 -1.64 6.66 -1.43
C SER A 39 -2.20 7.84 -2.23
N ASP A 40 -1.42 8.91 -2.35
CA ASP A 40 -1.75 10.06 -3.20
C ASP A 40 -1.42 9.80 -4.69
N ARG A 41 -1.08 8.54 -5.07
CA ARG A 41 -0.89 8.17 -6.47
C ARG A 41 -2.22 8.22 -7.22
N ILE A 42 -2.17 8.65 -8.47
CA ILE A 42 -3.29 8.62 -9.41
C ILE A 42 -2.88 7.82 -10.65
N SER A 43 -3.82 7.07 -11.24
CA SER A 43 -3.61 6.34 -12.49
C SER A 43 -4.66 6.76 -13.50
N ALA A 44 -4.22 6.91 -14.76
CA ALA A 44 -5.08 7.19 -15.90
C ALA A 44 -4.61 6.31 -17.08
N PHE A 45 -5.54 5.88 -17.94
CA PHE A 45 -5.26 4.99 -19.08
C PHE A 45 -4.60 3.66 -18.68
N ASP A 46 -4.90 3.18 -17.47
CA ASP A 46 -4.35 1.98 -16.89
C ASP A 46 -2.82 1.95 -16.68
N ILE A 47 -2.16 3.11 -16.67
CA ILE A 47 -0.72 3.27 -16.40
C ILE A 47 -0.48 3.71 -14.94
#